data_AF-A0A3A9ZJE7-F1
#
_entry.id   AF-A0A3A9ZJE7-F1
#
_cell.length_a   1.000
_cell.length_b   1.000
_cell.length_c   1.000
_cell.angle_alpha   90.00
_cell.angle_beta   90.00
_cell.angle_gamma   90.00
#
_symmetry.space_group_name_H-M   'P 1'
#
loop_
_entity.id
_entity.type
_entity.pdbx_description
1 polymer ?
#
loop_
_entity_poly.entity_id
_entity_poly.type
_entity_poly.pdbx_seq_one_letter_code
_entity_poly.pdbx_strand_id
1 'polypeptide(L)'
;MTVTVESPTGVNRWVWPLALTQLLVLAAYAYGAVAYLLTDAEYFPEQSPPTWAWPAVAAVALGIFPTVVFLALAVPTLRSASFRSAGPRWRASAAALVAASVVLLLVMATPPGWELFDWYVD
;
A
#
# COMPACT_ATOMS: atom_id res chain seq x y z
N MET A 1 -25.92 -30.23 26.55
CA MET A 1 -25.93 -28.85 26.05
C MET A 1 -24.60 -28.60 25.36
N THR A 2 -24.57 -28.81 24.05
CA THR A 2 -23.43 -28.46 23.20
C THR A 2 -23.50 -26.97 22.94
N VAL A 3 -22.64 -26.20 23.61
CA VAL A 3 -22.49 -24.76 23.34
C VAL A 3 -21.80 -24.65 21.99
N THR A 4 -22.57 -24.45 20.93
CA THR A 4 -22.07 -23.99 19.64
C THR A 4 -21.61 -22.54 19.85
N VAL A 5 -20.33 -22.37 20.18
CA VAL A 5 -19.67 -21.08 20.05
C VAL A 5 -19.63 -20.80 18.54
N GLU A 6 -20.56 -19.98 18.07
CA GLU A 6 -20.42 -19.32 16.77
C GLU A 6 -19.11 -18.54 16.83
N SER A 7 -18.05 -19.12 16.26
CA SER A 7 -16.84 -18.39 15.93
C SER A 7 -17.29 -17.19 15.11
N PRO A 8 -17.11 -15.94 15.58
CA PRO A 8 -17.40 -14.81 14.73
C PRO A 8 -16.48 -14.95 13.51
N THR A 9 -17.06 -15.24 12.36
CA THR A 9 -16.44 -15.14 11.04
C THR A 9 -16.21 -13.65 10.71
N GLY A 10 -15.70 -12.89 11.68
CA GLY A 10 -15.25 -11.54 11.50
C GLY A 10 -13.84 -11.62 10.99
N VAL A 11 -13.67 -11.68 9.67
CA VAL A 11 -12.49 -11.07 9.06
C VAL A 11 -12.49 -9.65 9.60
N ASN A 12 -11.60 -9.42 10.55
CA ASN A 12 -11.62 -8.32 11.50
C ASN A 12 -11.99 -7.02 10.77
N ARG A 13 -13.09 -6.36 11.14
CA ARG A 13 -13.68 -5.21 10.42
C ARG A 13 -12.66 -4.10 10.09
N TRP A 14 -11.56 -4.06 10.82
CA TRP A 14 -10.43 -3.16 10.67
C TRP A 14 -9.48 -3.50 9.49
N VAL A 15 -9.50 -4.73 8.99
CA VAL A 15 -8.68 -5.17 7.84
C VAL A 15 -9.15 -4.51 6.55
N TRP A 16 -10.46 -4.30 6.40
CA TRP A 16 -11.03 -3.65 5.23
C TRP A 16 -10.61 -2.18 5.05
N PRO A 17 -10.76 -1.29 6.05
CA PRO A 17 -10.29 0.08 5.92
C PRO A 17 -8.77 0.12 5.74
N LEU A 18 -7.99 -0.73 6.44
CA LEU A 18 -6.55 -0.80 6.25
C LEU A 18 -6.15 -1.22 4.83
N ALA A 19 -6.79 -2.26 4.28
CA ALA A 19 -6.55 -2.71 2.91
C ALA A 19 -6.96 -1.64 1.89
N LEU A 20 -8.07 -0.91 2.14
CA LEU A 20 -8.52 0.18 1.29
C LEU A 20 -7.53 1.36 1.33
N THR A 21 -7.08 1.77 2.53
CA THR A 21 -6.04 2.79 2.69
C THR A 21 -4.78 2.37 1.94
N GLN A 22 -4.37 1.10 2.05
CA GLN A 22 -3.19 0.61 1.35
C GLN A 22 -3.35 0.63 -0.17
N LEU A 23 -4.52 0.27 -0.68
CA LEU A 23 -4.83 0.40 -2.10
C LEU A 23 -4.78 1.85 -2.57
N LEU A 24 -5.28 2.79 -1.78
CA LEU A 24 -5.21 4.22 -2.09
C LEU A 24 -3.76 4.72 -2.12
N VAL A 25 -2.93 4.32 -1.16
CA VAL A 25 -1.49 4.64 -1.15
C VAL A 25 -0.80 4.10 -2.40
N LEU A 26 -1.02 2.82 -2.73
CA LEU A 26 -0.46 2.20 -3.93
C LEU A 26 -0.93 2.88 -5.21
N ALA A 27 -2.22 3.23 -5.29
CA ALA A 27 -2.79 3.93 -6.46
C ALA A 27 -2.19 5.33 -6.62
N ALA A 28 -2.07 6.07 -5.53
CA ALA A 28 -1.45 7.39 -5.54
C ALA A 28 0.03 7.34 -5.94
N TYR A 29 0.76 6.31 -5.50
CA TYR A 29 2.14 6.07 -5.91
C TYR A 29 2.26 5.71 -7.40
N ALA A 30 1.43 4.77 -7.87
CA ALA A 30 1.40 4.37 -9.27
C ALA A 30 1.03 5.55 -10.19
N TYR A 31 0.08 6.38 -9.76
CA TYR A 31 -0.27 7.61 -10.45
C TYR A 31 0.92 8.58 -10.52
N GLY A 32 1.65 8.78 -9.42
CA GLY A 32 2.87 9.59 -9.41
C GLY A 32 3.94 9.11 -10.36
N ALA A 33 4.22 7.80 -10.35
CA ALA A 33 5.19 7.18 -11.24
C ALA A 33 4.79 7.32 -12.72
N VAL A 34 3.51 7.11 -13.04
CA VAL A 34 2.99 7.31 -14.41
C VAL A 34 3.05 8.77 -14.82
N ALA A 35 2.71 9.69 -13.91
CA ALA A 35 2.80 11.13 -14.18
C ALA A 35 4.24 11.52 -14.51
N TYR A 36 5.21 11.14 -13.68
CA TYR A 36 6.64 11.37 -13.91
C TYR A 36 7.08 10.88 -15.29
N LEU A 37 6.76 9.62 -15.64
CA LEU A 37 7.10 9.02 -16.93
C LEU A 37 6.45 9.71 -18.13
N LEU A 38 5.27 10.30 -17.96
CA LEU A 38 4.54 10.96 -19.06
C LEU A 38 4.92 12.43 -19.22
N THR A 39 5.41 13.07 -18.17
CA THR A 39 5.76 14.50 -18.22
C THR A 39 7.19 14.77 -18.66
N ASP A 40 8.04 13.74 -18.80
CA ASP A 40 9.50 13.89 -19.02
C ASP A 40 10.08 14.97 -18.07
N ALA A 41 9.56 15.02 -16.84
CA ALA A 41 9.91 16.05 -15.88
C ALA A 41 11.34 15.78 -15.42
N GLU A 42 12.21 16.78 -15.56
CA GLU A 42 13.60 16.70 -15.10
C GLU A 42 13.64 16.72 -13.56
N TYR A 43 12.65 17.37 -12.93
CA TYR A 43 12.43 17.42 -11.48
C TYR A 43 10.94 17.34 -11.13
N PHE A 44 10.57 16.43 -10.22
CA PHE A 44 9.19 16.25 -9.74
C PHE A 44 9.12 16.56 -8.24
N PRO A 45 8.16 17.39 -7.76
CA PRO A 45 6.95 17.88 -8.43
C PRO A 45 7.06 19.25 -9.11
N GLU A 46 8.20 19.92 -9.08
CA GLU A 46 8.33 21.34 -9.44
C GLU A 46 7.92 21.66 -10.89
N GLN A 47 8.15 20.71 -11.80
CA GLN A 47 7.81 20.86 -13.23
C GLN A 47 6.46 20.24 -13.61
N SER A 48 5.81 19.49 -12.70
CA SER A 48 4.53 18.84 -12.98
C SER A 48 3.36 19.70 -12.50
N PRO A 49 2.19 19.65 -13.16
CA PRO A 49 1.01 20.39 -12.71
C PRO A 49 0.68 20.04 -11.24
N PRO A 50 0.37 21.00 -10.36
CA PRO A 50 0.18 20.75 -8.91
C PRO A 50 -0.84 19.65 -8.60
N THR A 51 -1.88 19.53 -9.43
CA THR A 51 -2.92 18.50 -9.32
C THR A 51 -2.40 17.08 -9.59
N TRP A 52 -1.29 16.94 -10.31
CA TRP A 52 -0.69 15.66 -10.69
C TRP A 52 0.34 15.18 -9.65
N ALA A 53 0.95 16.12 -8.94
CA ALA A 53 2.09 15.83 -8.07
C ALA A 53 1.72 15.56 -6.61
N TRP A 54 0.71 16.27 -6.10
CA TRP A 54 0.30 16.20 -4.69
C TRP A 54 -0.14 14.81 -4.20
N PRO A 55 -0.87 13.99 -4.98
CA PRO A 55 -1.22 12.64 -4.55
C PRO A 55 0.01 11.75 -4.32
N ALA A 56 1.01 11.87 -5.18
CA ALA A 56 2.24 11.10 -5.09
C ALA A 56 3.11 11.57 -3.91
N VAL A 57 3.22 12.89 -3.74
CA VAL A 57 3.86 13.53 -2.58
C VAL A 57 3.25 13.05 -1.26
N ALA A 58 1.92 13.08 -1.15
CA ALA A 58 1.23 12.61 0.05
C ALA A 58 1.45 11.10 0.28
N ALA A 59 1.45 10.30 -0.78
CA ALA A 59 1.71 8.86 -0.69
C ALA A 59 3.13 8.55 -0.24
N VAL A 60 4.11 9.38 -0.56
CA VAL A 60 5.51 9.18 -0.13
C VAL A 60 5.73 9.66 1.29
N ALA A 61 5.34 10.90 1.58
CA ALA A 61 5.54 11.50 2.89
C ALA A 61 4.77 10.77 3.99
N LEU A 62 3.56 10.28 3.67
CA LEU A 62 2.67 9.67 4.66
C LEU A 62 2.42 8.18 4.43
N GLY A 63 2.76 7.60 3.28
CA GLY A 63 2.38 6.22 2.95
C GLY A 63 3.27 5.14 3.57
N ILE A 64 4.47 5.48 4.05
CA ILE A 64 5.34 4.54 4.78
C ILE A 64 4.62 4.01 6.02
N PHE A 65 4.08 4.90 6.85
CA PHE A 65 3.42 4.54 8.10
C PHE A 65 2.22 3.58 7.92
N PRO A 66 1.18 3.89 7.10
CA PRO A 66 0.06 2.98 6.88
C PRO A 66 0.51 1.69 6.20
N THR A 67 1.54 1.72 5.35
CA THR A 67 2.09 0.50 4.72
C THR A 67 2.75 -0.43 5.74
N VAL A 68 3.55 0.12 6.67
CA VAL A 68 4.17 -0.66 7.75
C VAL A 68 3.11 -1.23 8.69
N VAL A 69 2.13 -0.42 9.09
CA VAL A 69 1.01 -0.87 9.95
C VAL A 69 0.20 -1.96 9.26
N PHE A 70 -0.10 -1.79 7.96
CA PHE A 70 -0.79 -2.80 7.16
C PHE A 70 0.00 -4.12 7.13
N LEU A 71 1.30 -4.08 6.83
CA LEU A 71 2.13 -5.29 6.75
C LEU A 71 2.26 -6.00 8.10
N ALA A 72 2.42 -5.24 9.19
CA ALA A 72 2.51 -5.81 10.54
C ALA A 72 1.26 -6.63 10.92
N LEU A 73 0.09 -6.25 10.40
CA LEU A 73 -1.18 -6.94 10.64
C LEU A 73 -1.49 -7.99 9.55
N ALA A 74 -1.11 -7.73 8.30
CA ALA A 74 -1.38 -8.60 7.16
C ALA A 74 -0.50 -9.85 7.16
N VAL A 75 0.80 -9.73 7.46
CA VAL A 75 1.74 -10.87 7.39
C VAL A 75 1.37 -12.00 8.37
N PRO A 76 1.03 -11.74 9.64
CA PRO A 76 0.57 -12.79 10.56
C PRO A 76 -0.75 -13.43 10.10
N THR A 77 -1.67 -12.62 9.55
CA THR A 77 -2.98 -13.13 9.09
C THR A 77 -2.85 -14.04 7.87
N LEU A 78 -1.89 -13.80 6.98
CA LEU A 78 -1.58 -14.72 5.87
C LEU A 78 -1.15 -16.12 6.34
N ARG A 79 -0.58 -16.24 7.55
CA ARG A 79 -0.14 -17.52 8.13
C ARG A 79 -1.26 -18.24 8.90
N SER A 80 -2.40 -17.58 9.12
CA SER A 80 -3.49 -18.13 9.91
C SER A 80 -4.20 -19.31 9.22
N ALA A 81 -4.73 -20.22 10.02
CA ALA A 81 -5.52 -21.36 9.51
C ALA A 81 -6.78 -20.89 8.76
N SER A 82 -7.41 -19.81 9.22
CA SER A 82 -8.59 -19.21 8.59
C SER A 82 -8.30 -18.64 7.19
N PHE A 83 -7.11 -18.06 6.98
CA PHE A 83 -6.70 -17.60 5.66
C PHE A 83 -6.37 -18.75 4.71
N ARG A 84 -5.80 -19.85 5.20
CA ARG A 84 -5.52 -21.05 4.39
C ARG A 84 -6.80 -21.73 3.88
N SER A 85 -7.86 -21.70 4.68
CA SER A 85 -9.19 -22.20 4.29
C SER A 85 -9.98 -21.22 3.41
N ALA A 86 -9.50 -19.99 3.21
CA ALA A 86 -10.19 -19.02 2.36
C ALA A 86 -10.08 -19.40 0.87
N GLY A 87 -11.03 -18.89 0.07
CA GLY A 87 -11.08 -19.16 -1.36
C GLY A 87 -9.80 -18.70 -2.10
N PRO A 88 -9.44 -19.37 -3.21
CA PRO A 88 -8.16 -19.13 -3.91
C PRO A 88 -8.02 -17.70 -4.43
N ARG A 89 -9.12 -17.07 -4.89
CA ARG A 89 -9.12 -15.66 -5.34
C ARG A 89 -8.77 -14.69 -4.22
N TRP A 90 -9.39 -14.86 -3.05
CA TRP A 90 -9.12 -14.02 -1.88
C TRP A 90 -7.65 -14.14 -1.43
N ARG A 91 -7.13 -15.37 -1.42
CA ARG A 91 -5.73 -15.62 -1.07
C ARG A 91 -4.77 -14.95 -2.04
N ALA A 92 -5.04 -15.03 -3.34
CA ALA A 92 -4.24 -14.38 -4.37
C ALA A 92 -4.26 -12.85 -4.24
N SER A 93 -5.43 -12.23 -4.07
CA SER A 93 -5.56 -10.78 -3.90
C SER A 93 -4.83 -10.28 -2.65
N ALA A 94 -4.96 -10.97 -1.52
CA ALA A 94 -4.28 -10.61 -0.29
C ALA A 94 -2.75 -10.77 -0.39
N ALA A 95 -2.28 -11.86 -1.02
CA ALA A 95 -0.85 -12.05 -1.28
C ALA A 95 -0.29 -10.98 -2.22
N ALA A 96 -1.03 -10.62 -3.27
CA ALA A 96 -0.67 -9.56 -4.21
C ALA A 96 -0.59 -8.20 -3.50
N LEU A 97 -1.55 -7.87 -2.63
CA LEU A 97 -1.54 -6.61 -1.89
C LEU A 97 -0.35 -6.52 -0.92
N VAL A 98 -0.01 -7.62 -0.24
CA VAL A 98 1.19 -7.68 0.61
C VAL A 98 2.46 -7.54 -0.22
N ALA A 99 2.58 -8.25 -1.34
CA ALA A 99 3.74 -8.14 -2.23
C ALA A 99 3.90 -6.72 -2.77
N ALA A 100 2.83 -6.09 -3.25
CA ALA A 100 2.84 -4.71 -3.74
C ALA A 100 3.25 -3.72 -2.63
N SER A 101 2.79 -3.94 -1.41
CA SER A 101 3.15 -3.11 -0.24
C SER A 101 4.63 -3.25 0.14
N VAL A 102 5.21 -4.45 0.03
CA VAL A 102 6.66 -4.65 0.23
C VAL A 102 7.45 -3.96 -0.86
N VAL A 103 7.04 -4.11 -2.13
CA VAL A 103 7.70 -3.43 -3.25
C VAL A 103 7.66 -1.92 -3.06
N LEU A 104 6.51 -1.36 -2.68
CA LEU A 104 6.38 0.06 -2.37
C LEU A 104 7.40 0.52 -1.31
N LEU A 105 7.53 -0.21 -0.20
CA LEU A 105 8.52 0.12 0.84
C LEU A 105 9.96 0.00 0.33
N LEU A 106 10.26 -0.99 -0.50
CA LEU A 106 11.60 -1.14 -1.08
C LEU A 106 11.93 0.04 -1.98
N VAL A 107 10.99 0.48 -2.83
CA VAL A 107 11.20 1.66 -3.67
C VAL A 107 11.37 2.91 -2.80
N MET A 108 10.51 3.12 -1.80
CA MET A 108 10.68 4.24 -0.86
C MET A 108 11.92 4.13 0.05
N ALA A 109 12.62 3.00 0.07
CA ALA A 109 13.86 2.83 0.83
C ALA A 109 15.12 2.96 -0.03
N THR A 110 14.99 3.07 -1.36
CA THR A 110 16.13 3.19 -2.27
C THR A 110 16.31 4.64 -2.75
N PRO A 111 17.56 5.11 -2.93
CA PRO A 111 17.83 6.46 -3.43
C PRO A 111 17.08 6.84 -4.73
N PRO A 112 16.95 5.97 -5.75
CA PRO A 112 16.17 6.28 -6.94
C PRO A 112 14.67 6.48 -6.67
N GLY A 113 14.15 5.85 -5.61
CA GLY A 113 12.78 6.08 -5.17
C GLY A 113 12.63 7.37 -4.36
N TRP A 114 13.72 7.93 -3.84
CA TRP A 114 13.77 9.27 -3.27
C TRP A 114 13.98 10.33 -4.36
N GLU A 115 14.76 10.02 -5.41
CA GLU A 115 14.98 10.89 -6.57
C GLU A 115 13.68 11.21 -7.33
N LEU A 116 12.71 10.28 -7.34
CA LEU A 116 11.34 10.55 -7.81
C LEU A 116 10.62 11.66 -7.00
N PHE A 117 11.12 12.00 -5.81
CA PHE A 117 10.54 12.91 -4.84
C PHE A 117 11.60 13.81 -4.19
N ASP A 118 12.65 14.19 -4.92
CA ASP A 118 13.85 14.90 -4.44
C ASP A 118 13.61 16.35 -3.98
N TRP A 119 12.38 16.70 -3.61
CA TRP A 119 11.95 18.03 -3.19
C TRP A 119 12.05 18.28 -1.67
N TYR A 120 12.48 17.29 -0.87
CA TYR A 120 12.49 17.41 0.60
C TYR A 120 13.83 17.89 1.20
N VAL A 121 14.88 18.07 0.39
CA VAL A 121 16.17 18.54 0.89
C VAL A 121 16.78 19.56 -0.09
N ASP A 122 16.23 20.77 -0.07
CA ASP A 122 16.98 22.02 -0.26
C ASP A 122 16.29 23.16 0.53
#